data_AF-B7FRX5-F1
#
_entry.id   AF-B7FRX5-F1
#
_cell.length_a   1.000
_cell.length_b   1.000
_cell.length_c   1.000
_cell.angle_alpha   90.00
_cell.angle_beta   90.00
_cell.angle_gamma   90.00
#
_symmetry.space_group_name_H-M   'P 1'
#
loop_
_entity.id
_entity.type
_entity.pdbx_description
1 polymer ?
#
loop_
_entity_poly.entity_id
_entity_poly.type
_entity_poly.pdbx_seq_one_letter_code
_entity_poly.pdbx_strand_id
1 'polypeptide(L)'
;YSCRKCRRLLFGEKDLQDPQHLPAKHQFSARKMTHSKQVWASCQSFFLQGGLSWMTNVNETVEGKFGCPKCDTKIGTWNWSGAQCSCGTWVVPAIQVPRSKVD
;
A
#
# COMPACT_ATOMS: atom_id res chain seq x y z
N TYR A 1 2.41 -8.52 10.17
CA TYR A 1 1.17 -7.78 9.87
C TYR A 1 0.01 -8.73 9.63
N SER A 2 -1.02 -8.63 10.48
CA SER A 2 -2.21 -9.47 10.47
C SER A 2 -3.44 -8.69 10.00
N CYS A 3 -4.44 -9.38 9.44
CA CYS A 3 -5.70 -8.77 9.07
C CYS A 3 -6.44 -8.26 10.32
N ARG A 4 -6.83 -6.99 10.34
CA ARG A 4 -7.53 -6.39 11.49
C ARG A 4 -8.88 -7.05 11.82
N LYS A 5 -9.56 -7.66 10.83
CA LYS A 5 -10.87 -8.30 11.03
C LYS A 5 -10.77 -9.73 11.56
N CYS A 6 -9.90 -10.56 10.99
CA CYS A 6 -9.87 -12.01 11.27
C CYS A 6 -8.54 -12.49 11.89
N ARG A 7 -7.61 -11.57 12.18
CA ARG A 7 -6.27 -11.80 12.75
C ARG A 7 -5.38 -12.75 11.95
N ARG A 8 -5.73 -13.09 10.71
CA ARG A 8 -4.87 -13.92 9.85
C ARG A 8 -3.61 -13.16 9.48
N LEU A 9 -2.45 -13.77 9.68
CA LEU A 9 -1.16 -13.25 9.22
C LEU A 9 -1.17 -13.10 7.69
N LEU A 10 -0.82 -11.90 7.20
CA LEU A 10 -0.81 -11.57 5.78
C LEU A 10 0.61 -11.45 5.22
N PHE A 11 1.48 -10.73 5.94
CA PHE A 11 2.87 -10.49 5.54
C PHE A 11 3.74 -10.14 6.75
N GLY A 12 5.05 -10.35 6.61
CA GLY A 12 6.09 -9.99 7.59
C GLY A 12 6.87 -8.75 7.18
N GLU A 13 7.89 -8.41 7.97
CA GLU A 13 8.78 -7.28 7.70
C GLU A 13 9.61 -7.48 6.42
N LYS A 14 10.03 -8.72 6.16
CA LYS A 14 10.77 -9.10 4.94
C LYS A 14 10.00 -8.91 3.63
N ASP A 15 8.68 -8.78 3.70
CA ASP A 15 7.81 -8.59 2.53
C ASP A 15 7.61 -7.10 2.23
N LEU A 16 8.00 -6.22 3.16
CA LEU A 16 7.97 -4.78 2.96
C LEU A 16 9.05 -4.35 1.98
N GLN A 17 8.80 -3.24 1.29
CA GLN A 17 9.81 -2.56 0.50
C GLN A 17 11.01 -2.16 1.39
N ASP A 18 12.19 -2.68 1.05
CA ASP A 18 13.47 -2.36 1.68
C ASP A 18 14.45 -1.79 0.63
N PRO A 19 14.99 -0.57 0.82
CA PRO A 19 14.66 0.39 1.86
C PRO A 19 13.25 0.96 1.71
N GLN A 20 12.62 1.30 2.83
CA GLN A 20 11.36 2.03 2.80
C GLN A 20 11.56 3.37 2.07
N HIS A 21 10.63 3.72 1.18
CA HIS A 21 10.74 4.97 0.43
C HIS A 21 10.80 6.17 1.39
N LEU A 22 11.65 7.14 1.05
CA LEU A 22 11.80 8.35 1.84
C LEU A 22 10.67 9.34 1.54
N PRO A 23 10.15 10.06 2.55
CA PRO A 23 9.22 11.15 2.33
C PRO A 23 9.78 12.17 1.34
N ALA A 24 8.98 12.50 0.32
CA ALA A 24 9.35 13.50 -0.66
C ALA A 24 9.41 14.87 0.03
N LYS A 25 10.58 15.51 -0.04
CA LYS A 25 10.81 16.84 0.55
C LYS A 25 10.19 18.00 -0.24
N HIS A 26 9.61 17.72 -1.41
CA HIS A 26 9.05 18.75 -2.27
C HIS A 26 7.59 19.04 -1.89
N GLN A 27 7.25 20.32 -1.74
CA GLN A 27 5.87 20.77 -1.66
C GLN A 27 5.22 20.55 -3.03
N PHE A 28 4.47 19.45 -3.17
CA PHE A 28 3.67 19.26 -4.36
C PHE A 28 2.54 20.28 -4.40
N SER A 29 2.45 21.02 -5.50
CA SER A 29 1.31 21.89 -5.78
C SER A 29 0.05 21.04 -5.81
N ALA A 30 -0.81 21.21 -4.80
CA ALA A 30 -2.04 20.46 -4.58
C ALA A 30 -3.14 20.82 -5.60
N ARG A 31 -2.83 20.82 -6.90
CA ARG A 31 -3.78 21.13 -7.95
C ARG A 31 -4.45 19.83 -8.40
N LYS A 32 -5.70 19.68 -7.95
CA LYS A 32 -6.68 18.63 -8.26
C LYS A 32 -6.51 17.31 -7.51
N MET A 33 -6.92 17.27 -6.24
CA MET A 33 -7.84 16.24 -5.75
C MET A 33 -8.66 16.83 -4.59
N THR A 34 -9.97 16.90 -4.80
CA THR A 34 -10.95 17.28 -3.79
C THR A 34 -10.96 16.22 -2.69
N HIS A 35 -10.96 16.68 -1.44
CA HIS A 35 -11.00 15.91 -0.20
C HIS A 35 -9.66 15.25 0.25
N SER A 36 -9.02 15.95 1.20
CA SER A 36 -7.95 15.47 2.11
C SER A 36 -6.55 15.40 1.49
N LYS A 37 -5.42 15.74 2.12
CA LYS A 37 -5.05 16.14 3.48
C LYS A 37 -3.55 16.52 3.41
N GLN A 38 -3.12 17.40 4.29
CA GLN A 38 -1.76 17.55 4.84
C GLN A 38 -0.76 16.44 4.45
N VAL A 39 0.36 16.82 3.83
CA VAL A 39 1.52 15.91 3.63
C VAL A 39 1.95 15.43 5.01
N TRP A 40 1.78 14.14 5.28
CA TRP A 40 2.09 13.58 6.59
C TRP A 40 3.59 13.27 6.66
N ALA A 41 4.24 13.67 7.76
CA ALA A 41 5.65 13.34 7.99
C ALA A 41 5.93 11.83 8.01
N SER A 42 4.89 11.01 8.29
CA SER A 42 4.96 9.55 8.32
C SER A 42 3.98 8.90 7.34
N CYS A 43 4.44 7.89 6.60
CA CYS A 43 3.61 7.16 5.63
C CYS A 43 2.43 6.42 6.30
N GLN A 44 1.22 6.59 5.78
CA GLN A 44 0.00 5.96 6.31
C GLN A 44 -0.26 4.55 5.74
N SER A 45 0.56 4.11 4.80
CA SER A 45 0.47 2.79 4.15
C SER A 45 1.82 2.11 4.14
N PHE A 46 1.80 0.79 4.22
CA PHE A 46 2.93 -0.07 3.90
C PHE A 46 2.95 -0.34 2.40
N PHE A 47 4.16 -0.45 1.86
CA PHE A 47 4.39 -0.88 0.48
C PHE A 47 5.14 -2.20 0.52
N LEU A 48 4.65 -3.18 -0.23
CA LEU A 48 5.30 -4.49 -0.35
C LEU A 48 6.28 -4.49 -1.52
N GLN A 49 7.36 -5.26 -1.40
CA GLN A 49 8.34 -5.40 -2.46
C GLN A 49 7.79 -6.15 -3.69
N GLY A 50 6.81 -7.03 -3.50
CA GLY A 50 6.24 -7.84 -4.56
C GLY A 50 4.90 -8.48 -4.20
N GLY A 51 4.31 -9.16 -5.18
CA GLY A 51 3.07 -9.90 -5.02
C GLY A 51 3.27 -11.14 -4.14
N LEU A 52 2.43 -11.30 -3.13
CA LEU A 52 2.46 -12.49 -2.27
C LEU A 52 1.61 -13.61 -2.88
N SER A 53 1.95 -14.87 -2.59
CA SER A 53 1.28 -16.04 -3.16
C SER A 53 -0.23 -16.12 -2.90
N TRP A 54 -0.72 -15.47 -1.86
CA TRP A 54 -2.15 -15.41 -1.53
C TRP A 54 -2.90 -14.27 -2.24
N MET A 55 -2.19 -13.35 -2.90
CA MET A 55 -2.80 -12.25 -3.66
C MET A 55 -3.23 -12.75 -5.03
N THR A 56 -4.54 -12.82 -5.22
CA THR A 56 -5.14 -13.25 -6.50
C THR A 56 -4.97 -12.18 -7.57
N ASN A 57 -4.66 -12.60 -8.81
CA ASN A 57 -4.57 -11.77 -10.02
C ASN A 57 -3.52 -10.65 -10.01
N VAL A 58 -2.64 -10.62 -9.00
CA VAL A 58 -1.65 -9.55 -8.85
C VAL A 58 -0.66 -9.54 -10.02
N ASN A 59 -0.31 -10.69 -10.58
CA ASN A 59 0.63 -10.81 -11.70
C ASN A 59 -0.05 -10.75 -13.08
N GLU A 60 -1.38 -10.81 -13.13
CA GLU A 60 -2.14 -10.86 -14.38
C GLU A 60 -2.60 -9.46 -14.84
N THR A 61 -2.67 -8.51 -13.91
CA THR A 61 -3.21 -7.16 -14.15
C THR A 61 -2.26 -6.09 -13.64
N VAL A 62 -2.19 -4.97 -14.36
CA VAL A 62 -1.32 -3.84 -14.01
C VAL A 62 -1.76 -3.16 -12.71
N GLU A 63 -3.07 -3.11 -12.46
CA GLU A 63 -3.63 -2.51 -11.25
C GLU A 63 -4.84 -3.28 -10.75
N GLY A 64 -5.11 -3.19 -9.45
CA GLY A 64 -6.25 -3.83 -8.84
C GLY A 64 -6.32 -3.73 -7.32
N LYS A 65 -7.16 -4.56 -6.71
CA LYS A 65 -7.45 -4.60 -5.27
C LYS A 65 -7.41 -6.02 -4.74
N PHE A 66 -6.88 -6.22 -3.54
CA PHE A 66 -6.83 -7.53 -2.89
C PHE A 66 -7.53 -7.52 -1.54
N GLY A 67 -8.18 -8.65 -1.25
CA GLY A 67 -8.85 -8.94 0.01
C GLY A 67 -8.07 -9.92 0.87
N CYS A 68 -8.46 -10.04 2.13
CA CYS A 68 -7.91 -11.06 3.03
C CYS A 68 -8.35 -12.45 2.55
N PRO A 69 -7.45 -13.44 2.45
CA PRO A 69 -7.80 -14.78 1.95
C PRO A 69 -8.75 -15.57 2.87
N LYS A 70 -8.97 -15.11 4.12
CA LYS A 70 -9.86 -15.77 5.09
C LYS A 70 -11.23 -15.10 5.22
N CYS A 71 -11.31 -13.77 5.11
CA CYS A 71 -12.55 -13.03 5.43
C CYS A 71 -12.97 -12.05 4.33
N ASP A 72 -12.29 -12.10 3.19
CA ASP A 72 -12.52 -11.31 1.97
C ASP A 72 -12.57 -9.79 2.16
N THR A 73 -12.14 -9.31 3.33
CA THR A 73 -12.13 -7.88 3.63
C THR A 73 -11.02 -7.23 2.85
N LYS A 74 -11.33 -6.15 2.11
CA LYS A 74 -10.35 -5.37 1.35
C LYS A 74 -9.18 -4.96 2.24
N ILE A 75 -7.98 -5.41 1.88
CA ILE A 75 -6.72 -5.11 2.57
C ILE A 75 -5.98 -3.99 1.88
N GLY A 76 -5.90 -4.01 0.55
CA GLY A 76 -5.03 -3.09 -0.18
C GLY A 76 -5.33 -3.01 -1.67
N THR A 77 -4.41 -2.36 -2.38
CA THR A 77 -4.42 -2.16 -3.83
C THR A 77 -3.02 -2.38 -4.38
N TRP A 78 -2.91 -2.85 -5.63
CA TRP A 78 -1.64 -2.85 -6.35
C TRP A 78 -1.74 -1.96 -7.57
N ASN A 79 -0.62 -1.33 -7.94
CA ASN A 79 -0.40 -0.73 -9.24
C ASN A 79 1.08 -0.90 -9.63
N TRP A 80 1.34 -1.67 -10.69
CA TRP A 80 2.70 -1.93 -11.19
C TRP A 80 3.31 -0.73 -11.91
N SER A 81 2.50 0.19 -12.42
CA SER A 81 2.95 1.49 -12.93
C SER A 81 3.32 2.48 -11.81
N GLY A 82 2.94 2.16 -10.57
CA GLY A 82 3.22 2.93 -9.37
C GLY A 82 2.04 3.71 -8.84
N ALA A 83 2.22 4.28 -7.65
CA ALA A 83 1.24 5.14 -7.00
C ALA A 83 1.92 6.14 -6.08
N GLN A 84 1.23 7.24 -5.81
CA GLN A 84 1.69 8.26 -4.89
C GLN A 84 1.39 7.84 -3.43
N CYS A 85 2.44 7.83 -2.59
CA CYS A 85 2.27 7.68 -1.15
C CYS A 85 1.74 8.98 -0.51
N SER A 86 1.14 8.88 0.67
CA SER A 86 0.71 10.04 1.49
C SER A 86 1.86 10.99 1.88
N CYS A 87 3.11 10.54 1.80
CA CYS A 87 4.29 11.38 1.99
C CYS A 87 4.72 12.12 0.70
N GLY A 88 3.94 11.99 -0.37
CA GLY A 88 4.18 12.61 -1.68
C GLY A 88 5.06 11.79 -2.63
N THR A 89 5.81 10.81 -2.13
CA THR A 89 6.74 10.01 -2.95
C THR A 89 6.01 9.08 -3.91
N TRP A 90 6.46 9.02 -5.17
CA TRP A 90 6.02 8.01 -6.13
C TRP A 90 6.72 6.68 -5.85
N VAL A 91 5.95 5.61 -5.66
CA VAL A 91 6.46 4.27 -5.31
C VAL A 91 6.15 3.31 -6.45
N VAL A 92 7.15 2.53 -6.87
CA VAL A 92 7.03 1.46 -7.88
C VAL A 92 7.81 0.23 -7.41
N PRO A 93 7.23 -0.98 -7.40
CA PRO A 93 5.80 -1.27 -7.61
C PRO A 93 4.95 -0.78 -6.43
N ALA A 94 3.73 -0.32 -6.70
CA ALA A 94 2.85 0.21 -5.65
C ALA A 94 1.87 -0.84 -5.13
N ILE A 95 2.38 -1.82 -4.38
CA ILE A 95 1.53 -2.77 -3.65
C ILE A 95 1.26 -2.19 -2.26
N GLN A 96 0.17 -1.44 -2.15
CA GLN A 96 -0.15 -0.58 -1.03
C GLN A 96 -1.12 -1.26 -0.05
N VAL A 97 -0.73 -1.30 1.22
CA VAL A 97 -1.57 -1.75 2.34
C VAL A 97 -1.75 -0.59 3.34
N PRO A 98 -2.95 0.00 3.44
CA PRO A 98 -3.23 0.99 4.47
C PRO A 98 -3.04 0.42 5.87
N ARG A 99 -2.32 1.16 6.73
CA ARG A 99 -2.08 0.78 8.15
C ARG A 99 -3.38 0.52 8.91
N SER A 100 -4.49 1.15 8.52
CA SER A 100 -5.79 0.98 9.17
C SER A 100 -6.41 -0.41 8.98
N LYS A 101 -5.96 -1.19 7.98
CA LYS A 101 -6.49 -2.52 7.61
C LYS A 101 -5.74 -3.68 8.24
N VAL A 102 -4.57 -3.42 8.81
CA VAL A 102 -3.70 -4.43 9.41
C VAL A 102 -3.33 -4.06 10.84
N ASP A 103 -3.04 -5.07 11.64
CA ASP A 103 -2.51 -4.98 13.01
C ASP A 103 -1.25 -5.85 13.09
#